data_AF-T1BMS3-F1
#
_entry.id   AF-T1BMS3-F1
#
_cell.length_a   1.000
_cell.length_b   1.000
_cell.length_c   1.000
_cell.angle_alpha   90.00
_cell.angle_beta   90.00
_cell.angle_gamma   90.00
#
_symmetry.space_group_name_H-M   'P 1'
#
loop_
_entity.id
_entity.type
_entity.pdbx_description
1 polymer ?
#
loop_
_entity_poly.entity_id
_entity_poly.type
_entity_poly.pdbx_seq_one_letter_code
_entity_poly.pdbx_strand_id
1 'polypeptide(L)'
;QALERAGGDYYPKLLCAVPYSPVVGPRLLVGADAGADARRAALLAGLRELMQSAQLSSTHLLFLDADDLAACARDDAHWLARSDVQFHWSNRGWHTFEDFLAALKHKKRKNIRAERAQVVASSLRIEWREGASLDASEWHAVH
;
A
#
# COMPACT_ATOMS: atom_id res chain seq x y z
N GLN A 1 -1.66 14.04 -11.20
CA GLN A 1 -2.89 14.70 -11.70
C GLN A 1 -3.19 16.04 -11.03
N ALA A 2 -3.39 16.16 -9.72
CA ALA A 2 -3.65 17.49 -9.11
C ALA A 2 -2.43 18.43 -9.14
N LEU A 3 -1.22 17.92 -8.85
CA LEU A 3 0.02 18.72 -8.84
C LEU A 3 0.47 19.14 -10.25
N GLU A 4 0.41 18.24 -11.23
CA GLU A 4 0.68 18.55 -12.64
C GLU A 4 -0.26 19.62 -13.18
N ARG A 5 -1.55 19.60 -12.79
CA ARG A 5 -2.53 20.62 -13.19
C ARG A 5 -2.24 21.99 -12.58
N ALA A 6 -1.48 22.06 -11.49
CA ALA A 6 -1.01 23.29 -10.87
C ALA A 6 0.36 23.75 -11.40
N GLY A 7 0.90 23.07 -12.43
CA GLY A 7 2.19 23.41 -13.05
C GLY A 7 3.42 22.84 -12.33
N GLY A 8 3.23 21.92 -11.37
CA GLY A 8 4.33 21.25 -10.68
C GLY A 8 4.64 19.87 -11.27
N ASP A 9 5.92 19.51 -11.29
CA ASP A 9 6.35 18.17 -11.71
C ASP A 9 6.01 17.13 -10.63
N TYR A 10 5.17 16.15 -10.97
CA TYR A 10 4.79 15.10 -10.00
C TYR A 10 5.87 14.03 -9.80
N TYR A 11 6.86 13.99 -10.70
CA TYR A 11 8.03 13.11 -10.65
C TYR A 11 9.29 13.91 -11.02
N PRO A 12 10.48 13.47 -10.58
CA PRO A 12 10.72 12.32 -9.70
C PRO A 12 10.39 12.64 -8.23
N LYS A 13 9.90 11.64 -7.49
CA LYS A 13 9.54 11.76 -6.06
C LYS A 13 10.18 10.67 -5.23
N LEU A 14 10.41 10.95 -3.96
CA LEU A 14 10.81 9.95 -2.97
C LEU A 14 9.58 9.20 -2.45
N LEU A 15 9.63 7.88 -2.39
CA LEU A 15 8.53 7.03 -1.91
C LEU A 15 8.99 6.14 -0.76
N CYS A 16 8.36 6.28 0.40
CA CYS A 16 8.48 5.34 1.51
C CYS A 16 7.17 4.53 1.59
N ALA A 17 7.24 3.27 1.19
CA ALA A 17 6.11 2.35 1.18
C ALA A 17 6.59 0.90 1.28
N VAL A 18 5.68 0.00 1.67
CA VAL A 18 5.88 -1.43 1.47
C VAL A 18 5.45 -1.79 0.05
N PRO A 19 6.30 -2.46 -0.76
CA PRO A 19 5.94 -2.85 -2.12
C PRO A 19 4.66 -3.69 -2.18
N TYR A 20 3.82 -3.41 -3.18
CA TYR A 20 2.59 -4.14 -3.55
C TYR A 20 1.51 -4.31 -2.47
N SER A 21 1.71 -3.80 -1.25
CA SER A 21 0.79 -3.99 -0.13
C SER A 21 0.38 -2.64 0.47
N PRO A 22 -0.85 -2.17 0.21
CA PRO A 22 -1.37 -0.92 0.76
C PRO A 22 -1.82 -1.07 2.23
N VAL A 23 -0.89 -1.50 3.10
CA VAL A 23 -1.17 -1.86 4.50
C VAL A 23 -0.61 -0.80 5.44
N VAL A 24 -1.40 -0.41 6.45
CA VAL A 24 -0.93 0.49 7.52
C VAL A 24 0.16 -0.19 8.34
N GLY A 25 1.23 0.54 8.66
CA GLY A 25 2.28 0.05 9.55
C GLY A 25 3.44 1.04 9.71
N PRO A 26 4.45 0.68 10.51
CA PRO A 26 5.59 1.55 10.75
C PRO A 26 6.37 1.73 9.45
N ARG A 27 6.64 2.98 9.07
CA ARG A 27 7.42 3.32 7.87
C ARG A 27 8.79 3.84 8.21
N LEU A 28 8.92 4.53 9.34
CA LEU A 28 10.20 5.03 9.81
C LEU A 28 11.00 3.95 10.57
N LEU A 29 10.36 2.82 10.93
CA LEU A 29 11.01 1.64 11.52
C LEU A 29 11.90 1.96 12.73
N VAL A 30 11.45 2.87 13.59
CA VAL A 30 12.26 3.42 14.68
C VAL A 30 12.30 2.57 15.95
N GLY A 31 11.64 1.42 15.98
CA GLY A 31 11.46 0.61 17.18
C GLY A 31 10.49 1.22 18.20
N ALA A 32 10.40 0.62 19.39
CA ALA A 32 9.42 0.97 20.44
C ALA A 32 10.08 1.38 21.77
N ASP A 33 11.39 1.66 21.78
CA ASP A 33 12.10 2.12 22.97
C ASP A 33 11.95 3.65 23.17
N ALA A 34 12.50 4.16 24.29
CA ALA A 34 12.42 5.58 24.66
C ALA A 34 13.07 6.54 23.64
N GLY A 35 13.94 6.06 22.75
CA GLY A 35 14.58 6.84 21.69
C GLY A 35 13.80 6.86 20.37
N ALA A 36 12.67 6.16 20.26
CA ALA A 36 11.92 6.03 19.01
C ALA A 36 11.50 7.39 18.42
N ASP A 37 10.99 8.30 19.25
CA ASP A 37 10.54 9.63 18.78
C ASP A 37 11.68 10.51 18.27
N ALA A 38 12.82 10.49 18.96
CA ALA A 38 14.01 11.20 18.50
C ALA A 38 14.48 10.66 17.13
N ARG A 39 14.44 9.34 16.93
CA ARG A 39 14.75 8.72 15.65
C ARG A 39 13.72 9.07 14.56
N ARG A 40 12.42 9.16 14.89
CA ARG A 40 11.39 9.60 13.92
C ARG A 40 11.69 11.01 13.43
N ALA A 41 11.94 11.94 14.34
CA ALA A 41 12.27 13.32 14.00
C ALA A 41 13.54 13.40 13.12
N ALA A 42 14.58 12.65 13.47
CA ALA A 42 15.82 12.59 12.67
C ALA A 42 15.59 12.02 11.27
N LEU A 43 14.77 10.96 11.13
CA LEU A 43 14.45 10.39 9.82
C LEU A 43 13.60 11.34 8.97
N LEU A 44 12.60 12.01 9.55
CA LEU A 44 11.83 13.03 8.83
C LEU A 44 12.74 14.18 8.36
N ALA A 45 13.69 14.61 9.18
CA ALA A 45 14.71 15.58 8.78
C ALA A 45 15.55 15.08 7.60
N GLY A 46 16.09 13.86 7.69
CA GLY A 46 16.89 13.25 6.63
C GLY A 46 16.12 13.05 5.32
N LEU A 47 14.83 12.73 5.37
CA LEU A 47 13.99 12.63 4.17
C LEU A 47 13.89 13.98 3.44
N ARG A 48 13.81 15.10 4.16
CA ARG A 48 13.78 16.45 3.57
C ARG A 48 15.11 16.80 2.94
N GLU A 49 16.20 16.53 3.64
CA GLU A 49 17.56 16.75 3.12
C GLU A 49 17.81 15.91 1.86
N LEU A 50 17.41 14.64 1.88
CA LEU A 50 17.53 13.76 0.73
C LEU A 50 16.72 14.29 -0.46
N MET A 51 15.45 14.67 -0.25
CA MET A 51 14.59 15.24 -1.28
C MET A 51 15.24 16.47 -1.94
N GLN A 52 15.81 17.37 -1.14
CA GLN A 52 16.48 18.58 -1.64
C GLN A 52 17.76 18.24 -2.40
N SER A 53 18.63 17.39 -1.83
CA SER A 53 19.92 17.01 -2.43
C SER A 53 19.76 16.25 -3.77
N ALA A 54 18.70 15.45 -3.88
CA ALA A 54 18.38 14.68 -5.07
C ALA A 54 17.44 15.42 -6.04
N GLN A 55 17.13 16.69 -5.77
CA GLN A 55 16.25 17.55 -6.58
C GLN A 55 14.90 16.88 -6.91
N LEU A 56 14.33 16.17 -5.92
CA LEU A 56 13.05 15.49 -6.05
C LEU A 56 11.91 16.47 -5.80
N SER A 57 10.80 16.29 -6.50
CA SER A 57 9.67 17.21 -6.41
C SER A 57 8.85 17.05 -5.12
N SER A 58 8.84 15.85 -4.53
CA SER A 58 8.14 15.58 -3.28
C SER A 58 8.64 14.31 -2.58
N THR A 59 8.26 14.17 -1.30
CA THR A 59 8.38 12.93 -0.53
C THR A 59 7.01 12.40 -0.15
N HIS A 60 6.78 11.11 -0.34
CA HIS A 60 5.52 10.43 -0.08
C HIS A 60 5.72 9.30 0.93
N LEU A 61 5.07 9.40 2.08
CA LEU A 61 5.00 8.35 3.09
C LEU A 61 3.61 7.69 2.99
N LEU A 62 3.55 6.42 2.56
CA LEU A 62 2.26 5.75 2.32
C LEU A 62 1.89 4.78 3.44
N PHE A 63 0.66 4.89 3.92
CA PHE A 63 0.08 4.01 4.95
C PHE A 63 0.89 4.00 6.26
N LEU A 64 1.21 5.20 6.75
CA LEU A 64 1.81 5.41 8.08
C LEU A 64 0.90 4.85 9.17
N ASP A 65 1.50 4.32 10.23
CA ASP A 65 0.81 4.09 11.49
C ASP A 65 0.50 5.43 12.21
N ALA A 66 -0.18 5.33 13.35
CA ALA A 66 -0.61 6.51 14.10
C ALA A 66 0.58 7.34 14.62
N ASP A 67 1.67 6.70 15.02
CA ASP A 67 2.83 7.37 15.61
C ASP A 67 3.63 8.13 14.55
N ASP A 68 3.88 7.51 13.40
CA ASP A 68 4.58 8.14 12.28
C ASP A 68 3.73 9.27 11.68
N LEU A 69 2.40 9.10 11.59
CA LEU A 69 1.48 10.14 11.14
C LEU A 69 1.49 11.34 12.11
N ALA A 70 1.43 11.08 13.42
CA ALA A 70 1.49 12.12 14.43
C ALA A 70 2.83 12.85 14.43
N ALA A 71 3.94 12.14 14.16
CA ALA A 71 5.25 12.77 14.02
C ALA A 71 5.30 13.71 12.81
N CYS A 72 4.76 13.31 11.65
CA CYS A 72 4.66 14.18 10.48
C CYS A 72 3.82 15.44 10.75
N ALA A 73 2.74 15.31 11.54
CA ALA A 73 1.89 16.43 11.90
C ALA A 73 2.54 17.44 12.86
N ARG A 74 3.57 17.02 13.61
CA ARG A 74 4.35 17.87 14.52
C ARG A 74 5.63 18.42 13.89
N ASP A 75 6.03 17.88 12.73
CA ASP A 75 7.22 18.34 12.03
C ASP A 75 6.96 19.72 11.39
N ASP A 76 7.95 20.61 11.44
CA ASP A 76 7.85 21.98 10.92
C ASP A 76 7.76 22.02 9.38
N ALA A 77 7.92 20.89 8.71
CA ALA A 77 7.73 20.78 7.28
C ALA A 77 6.23 20.73 6.91
N HIS A 78 5.92 21.21 5.71
CA HIS A 78 4.58 21.21 5.15
C HIS A 78 4.15 19.81 4.67
N TRP A 79 4.00 18.87 5.60
CA TRP A 79 3.39 17.57 5.31
C TRP A 79 1.90 17.73 5.08
N LEU A 80 1.40 17.13 4.00
CA LEU A 80 -0.04 17.11 3.69
C LEU A 80 -0.60 15.71 3.94
N ALA A 81 -1.43 15.58 4.97
CA ALA A 81 -2.14 14.34 5.24
C ALA A 81 -3.14 14.05 4.12
N ARG A 82 -3.06 12.85 3.54
CA ARG A 82 -4.01 12.37 2.54
C ARG A 82 -4.81 11.21 3.12
N SER A 83 -6.13 11.39 3.17
CA SER A 83 -7.07 10.32 3.52
C SER A 83 -7.50 9.57 2.26
N ASP A 84 -7.70 8.26 2.39
CA ASP A 84 -8.26 7.40 1.35
C ASP A 84 -9.20 6.35 1.99
N VAL A 85 -10.08 5.76 1.20
CA VAL A 85 -11.02 4.73 1.64
C VAL A 85 -10.49 3.36 1.24
N GLN A 86 -10.29 2.48 2.22
CA GLN A 86 -9.92 1.09 1.97
C GLN A 86 -11.11 0.17 2.17
N PHE A 87 -11.31 -0.76 1.23
CA PHE A 87 -12.29 -1.83 1.36
C PHE A 87 -11.58 -3.08 1.86
N HIS A 88 -11.83 -3.44 3.10
CA HIS A 88 -11.29 -4.66 3.69
C HIS A 88 -12.32 -5.77 3.58
N TRP A 89 -11.94 -6.88 2.95
CA TRP A 89 -12.74 -8.10 3.01
C TRP A 89 -12.38 -8.83 4.31
N SER A 90 -13.41 -9.14 5.11
CA SER A 90 -13.28 -9.94 6.32
C SER A 90 -14.08 -11.23 6.17
N ASN A 91 -13.44 -12.36 6.49
CA ASN A 91 -14.16 -13.62 6.60
C ASN A 91 -15.05 -13.57 7.84
N ARG A 92 -16.36 -13.80 7.68
CA ARG A 92 -17.34 -13.80 8.79
C ARG A 92 -17.59 -15.20 9.36
N GLY A 93 -16.56 -16.05 9.34
CA GLY A 93 -16.67 -17.46 9.74
C GLY A 93 -17.21 -18.37 8.63
N TRP A 94 -17.08 -17.97 7.36
CA TRP A 94 -17.39 -18.85 6.23
C TRP A 94 -16.30 -19.91 6.08
N HIS A 95 -16.72 -21.15 5.90
CA HIS A 95 -15.82 -22.30 5.72
C HIS A 95 -15.68 -22.68 4.25
N THR A 96 -16.71 -22.39 3.46
CA THR A 96 -16.75 -22.66 2.03
C THR A 96 -17.00 -21.39 1.22
N PHE A 97 -16.64 -21.43 -0.06
CA PHE A 97 -16.98 -20.35 -0.99
C PHE A 97 -18.50 -20.19 -1.15
N GLU A 98 -19.25 -21.29 -1.03
CA GLU A 98 -20.71 -21.25 -1.09
C GLU A 98 -21.32 -20.55 0.13
N ASP A 99 -20.72 -20.70 1.32
CA ASP A 99 -21.15 -19.96 2.52
C ASP A 99 -21.02 -18.44 2.30
N PHE A 100 -19.90 -18.00 1.69
CA PHE A 100 -19.70 -16.61 1.29
C PHE A 100 -20.75 -16.15 0.26
N LEU A 101 -21.00 -16.95 -0.78
CA LEU A 101 -21.99 -16.62 -1.82
C LEU A 101 -23.42 -16.53 -1.26
N ALA A 102 -23.75 -17.38 -0.28
CA ALA A 102 -25.06 -17.38 0.38
C ALA A 102 -25.33 -16.06 1.11
N ALA A 103 -24.30 -15.40 1.64
CA ALA A 103 -24.41 -14.09 2.29
C ALA A 103 -24.69 -12.91 1.31
N LEU A 104 -24.63 -13.14 0.00
CA LEU A 104 -24.82 -12.11 -1.02
C LEU A 104 -26.26 -12.08 -1.57
N LYS A 105 -26.68 -10.91 -2.07
CA LYS A 105 -27.93 -10.78 -2.84
C LYS A 105 -27.89 -11.66 -4.10
N HIS A 106 -29.05 -12.19 -4.49
CA HIS A 106 -29.21 -13.12 -5.63
C HIS A 106 -28.45 -12.69 -6.90
N LYS A 107 -28.60 -11.42 -7.32
CA LYS A 107 -27.92 -10.88 -8.51
C LYS A 107 -26.38 -10.97 -8.40
N LYS A 108 -25.81 -10.55 -7.26
CA LYS A 108 -24.35 -10.62 -7.04
C LYS A 108 -23.85 -12.06 -7.04
N ARG A 109 -24.56 -12.96 -6.34
CA ARG A 109 -24.24 -14.39 -6.33
C ARG A 109 -24.27 -15.01 -7.73
N LYS A 110 -25.31 -14.72 -8.53
CA LYS A 110 -25.44 -15.21 -9.91
C LYS A 110 -24.27 -14.73 -10.79
N ASN A 111 -23.92 -13.43 -10.70
CA ASN A 111 -22.84 -12.86 -11.49
C ASN A 111 -21.48 -13.50 -11.16
N ILE A 112 -21.13 -13.61 -9.87
CA ILE A 112 -19.84 -14.21 -9.45
C ILE A 112 -19.72 -15.66 -9.94
N ARG A 113 -20.80 -16.44 -9.88
CA ARG A 113 -20.79 -17.82 -10.41
C ARG A 113 -20.57 -17.86 -11.92
N ALA A 114 -21.22 -16.96 -12.67
CA ALA A 114 -21.06 -16.89 -14.11
C ALA A 114 -19.63 -16.49 -14.51
N GLU A 115 -19.07 -15.46 -13.86
CA GLU A 115 -17.69 -15.02 -14.09
C GLU A 115 -16.67 -16.14 -13.79
N ARG A 116 -16.85 -16.85 -12.68
CA ARG A 116 -15.98 -18.00 -12.35
C ARG A 116 -16.10 -19.14 -13.36
N ALA A 117 -17.30 -19.45 -13.83
CA ALA A 117 -17.50 -20.46 -14.86
C ALA A 117 -16.79 -20.10 -16.18
N GLN A 118 -16.76 -18.80 -16.54
CA GLN A 118 -16.02 -18.32 -17.71
C GLN A 118 -14.51 -18.50 -17.54
N VAL A 119 -13.96 -18.20 -16.37
CA VAL A 119 -12.53 -18.42 -16.09
C VAL A 119 -12.18 -19.91 -16.19
N VAL A 120 -13.01 -20.79 -15.63
CA VAL A 120 -12.80 -22.25 -15.72
C VAL A 120 -12.89 -22.76 -17.16
N ALA A 121 -13.78 -22.19 -17.96
CA ALA A 121 -13.91 -22.53 -19.38
C ALA A 121 -12.80 -21.90 -20.26
N SER A 122 -12.01 -20.99 -19.72
CA SER A 122 -10.89 -20.37 -20.42
C SER A 122 -9.63 -21.22 -20.34
N SER A 123 -8.63 -20.90 -21.17
CA SER A 123 -7.28 -21.51 -21.09
C SER A 123 -6.38 -20.85 -20.04
N LEU A 124 -6.92 -19.96 -19.18
CA LEU A 124 -6.13 -19.28 -18.16
C LEU A 124 -5.74 -20.25 -17.04
N ARG A 125 -4.44 -20.29 -16.73
CA ARG A 125 -3.93 -20.92 -15.52
C ARG A 125 -3.69 -19.83 -14.47
N ILE A 126 -4.33 -19.98 -13.32
CA ILE A 126 -4.16 -19.12 -12.16
C ILE A 126 -3.56 -19.97 -11.04
N GLU A 127 -2.47 -19.51 -10.46
CA GLU A 127 -1.81 -20.20 -9.33
C GLU A 127 -1.38 -19.19 -8.27
N TRP A 128 -1.32 -19.67 -7.02
CA TRP A 128 -0.74 -18.94 -5.90
C TRP A 128 0.70 -19.42 -5.76
N ARG A 129 1.65 -18.49 -5.80
CA ARG A 129 3.07 -18.77 -5.63
C ARG A 129 3.57 -18.01 -4.41
N GLU A 130 4.28 -18.71 -3.55
CA GLU A 130 5.02 -18.08 -2.46
C GLU A 130 6.33 -17.51 -3.00
N GLY A 131 6.84 -16.43 -2.41
CA GLY A 131 8.08 -15.80 -2.87
C GLY A 131 9.27 -16.76 -2.92
N ALA A 132 9.35 -17.71 -1.98
CA ALA A 132 10.40 -18.72 -1.94
C ALA A 132 10.30 -19.76 -3.08
N SER A 133 9.14 -19.85 -3.76
CA SER A 133 8.93 -20.75 -4.89
C SER A 133 9.29 -20.14 -6.23
N LEU A 134 9.64 -18.85 -6.28
CA LEU A 134 9.98 -18.15 -7.52
C LEU A 134 11.49 -18.22 -7.78
N ASP A 135 11.87 -18.58 -8.99
CA ASP A 135 13.27 -18.52 -9.42
C ASP A 135 13.71 -17.09 -9.78
N ALA A 136 15.00 -16.89 -10.03
CA ALA A 136 15.55 -15.57 -10.32
C ALA A 136 14.94 -14.90 -11.57
N SER A 137 14.54 -15.68 -12.57
CA SER A 137 13.92 -15.17 -13.80
C SER A 137 12.48 -14.77 -13.57
N GLU A 138 11.73 -15.56 -12.80
CA GLU A 138 10.36 -15.22 -12.37
C GLU A 138 10.38 -13.98 -11.47
N TRP A 139 11.35 -13.87 -10.56
CA TRP A 139 11.55 -12.67 -9.74
C TRP A 139 11.79 -11.42 -10.58
N HIS A 140 12.62 -11.51 -11.63
CA HIS A 140 12.90 -10.38 -12.52
C HIS A 140 11.70 -9.97 -13.39
N ALA A 141 10.77 -10.87 -13.67
CA ALA A 141 9.57 -10.52 -14.42
C ALA A 141 8.55 -9.70 -13.59
N VAL A 142 8.60 -9.81 -12.25
CA VAL A 142 7.67 -9.15 -11.33
C VAL A 142 8.21 -7.81 -10.80
N HIS A 143 9.53 -7.57 -10.93
CA HIS A 143 10.28 -6.44 -10.38
C HIS A 143 11.23 -5.80 -11.39
#